data_AF-A0A9X5F9P5-F1
#
_entry.id   AF-A0A9X5F9P5-F1
#
_cell.length_a   1.000
_cell.length_b   1.000
_cell.length_c   1.000
_cell.angle_alpha   90.00
_cell.angle_beta   90.00
_cell.angle_gamma   90.00
#
_symmetry.space_group_name_H-M   'P 1'
#
loop_
_entity.id
_entity.type
_entity.pdbx_description
1 polymer ?
#
loop_
_entity_poly.entity_id
_entity_poly.type
_entity_poly.pdbx_seq_one_letter_code
_entity_poly.pdbx_strand_id
1 'polypeptide(L)'
;MMVIVFPARLWEAMFADMAERGIPLSHKQVIKCLKRITRSDIYLSSMVAGADRFDLTGHPVSKVTPDEEQYAQLRMEKQRRQQARIQNDIA
;
A
#
# COMPACT_ATOMS: atom_id res chain seq x y z
N MET A 1 12.04 -11.37 -1.11
CA MET A 1 10.90 -10.62 -1.66
C MET A 1 10.89 -9.27 -0.95
N MET A 2 11.28 -8.19 -1.63
CA MET A 2 11.51 -6.88 -1.03
C MET A 2 10.17 -6.15 -0.95
N VAL A 3 9.71 -5.90 0.27
CA VAL A 3 8.36 -5.41 0.56
C VAL A 3 8.39 -3.90 0.70
N ILE A 4 7.67 -3.19 -0.18
CA ILE A 4 7.59 -1.74 -0.15
C ILE A 4 6.36 -1.35 0.68
N VAL A 5 6.56 -0.96 1.94
CA VAL A 5 5.53 -0.29 2.73
C VAL A 5 5.71 1.22 2.52
N PHE A 6 4.76 1.84 1.83
CA PHE A 6 4.88 3.22 1.37
C PHE A 6 4.82 4.21 2.55
N PRO A 7 5.78 5.14 2.67
CA PRO A 7 5.70 6.24 3.63
C PRO A 7 4.57 7.22 3.27
N ALA A 8 4.06 7.93 4.28
CA ALA A 8 2.98 8.90 4.14
C ALA A 8 3.27 10.03 3.12
N ARG A 9 4.55 10.24 2.76
CA ARG A 9 5.01 11.28 1.81
C ARG A 9 5.40 10.75 0.43
N LEU A 10 5.26 9.46 0.16
CA LEU A 10 5.66 8.89 -1.13
C LEU A 10 4.97 9.57 -2.32
N TRP A 11 3.70 9.88 -2.16
CA TRP A 11 2.85 10.53 -3.17
C TRP A 11 3.40 11.90 -3.59
N GLU A 12 3.90 12.68 -2.63
CA GLU A 12 4.50 13.99 -2.87
C GLU A 12 5.77 13.86 -3.71
N ALA A 13 6.62 12.90 -3.37
CA ALA A 13 7.84 12.63 -4.11
C ALA A 13 7.55 12.08 -5.52
N MET A 14 6.49 11.28 -5.70
CA MET A 14 6.04 10.85 -7.03
C MET A 14 5.50 12.01 -7.86
N PHE A 15 4.80 12.97 -7.24
CA PHE A 15 4.32 14.15 -7.96
C PHE A 15 5.46 15.06 -8.40
N ALA A 16 6.49 15.24 -7.56
CA ALA A 16 7.68 15.98 -7.92
C ALA A 16 8.41 15.32 -9.11
N ASP A 17 8.63 14.01 -9.06
CA ASP A 17 9.30 13.26 -10.15
C ASP A 17 8.48 13.27 -11.46
N MET A 18 7.14 13.17 -11.36
CA MET A 18 6.27 13.27 -12.54
C MET A 18 6.29 14.66 -13.18
N ALA A 19 6.32 15.73 -12.36
CA ALA A 19 6.41 17.10 -12.84
C ALA A 19 7.77 17.36 -13.51
N GLU A 20 8.86 16.81 -12.96
CA GLU A 20 10.20 16.88 -13.52
C GLU A 20 10.31 16.12 -14.85
N ARG A 21 9.72 14.92 -14.94
CA ARG A 21 9.76 14.06 -16.14
C ARG A 21 8.70 14.40 -17.20
N GLY A 22 7.80 15.36 -16.92
CA GLY A 22 6.72 15.74 -17.83
C GLY A 22 5.71 14.61 -18.13
N ILE A 23 5.49 13.70 -17.17
CA ILE A 23 4.58 12.57 -17.37
C ILE A 23 3.13 13.07 -17.30
N PRO A 24 2.27 12.81 -18.32
CA PRO A 24 0.89 13.30 -18.37
C PRO A 24 -0.05 12.45 -17.49
N LEU A 25 0.26 12.34 -16.20
CA LEU A 25 -0.56 11.62 -15.23
C LEU A 25 -1.18 12.62 -14.24
N SER A 26 -2.49 12.50 -14.02
CA SER A 26 -3.19 13.35 -13.07
C SER A 26 -2.86 12.93 -11.64
N HIS A 27 -2.68 13.90 -10.74
CA HIS A 27 -2.46 13.63 -9.31
C HIS A 27 -3.53 12.71 -8.70
N LYS A 28 -4.78 12.84 -9.16
CA LYS A 28 -5.90 11.98 -8.74
C LYS A 28 -5.73 10.52 -9.17
N GLN A 29 -5.16 10.28 -10.36
CA GLN A 29 -4.95 8.93 -10.87
C GLN A 29 -3.86 8.21 -10.06
N VAL A 30 -2.78 8.91 -9.72
CA VAL A 30 -1.70 8.37 -8.87
C VAL A 30 -2.26 7.97 -7.51
N ILE A 31 -2.95 8.89 -6.81
CA ILE A 31 -3.57 8.59 -5.51
C ILE A 31 -4.52 7.39 -5.62
N LYS A 32 -5.31 7.30 -6.69
CA LYS A 32 -6.22 6.18 -6.92
C LYS A 32 -5.46 4.86 -7.11
N CYS A 33 -4.41 4.85 -7.92
CA CYS A 33 -3.59 3.66 -8.18
C CYS A 33 -2.91 3.17 -6.91
N LEU A 34 -2.24 4.05 -6.19
CA LEU A 34 -1.56 3.65 -4.98
C LEU A 34 -2.55 3.27 -3.85
N LYS A 35 -3.73 3.92 -3.74
CA LYS A 35 -4.80 3.43 -2.84
C LYS A 35 -5.26 2.01 -3.20
N ARG A 36 -5.19 1.62 -4.47
CA ARG A 36 -5.51 0.25 -4.91
C ARG A 36 -4.39 -0.71 -4.51
N ILE A 37 -3.13 -0.29 -4.66
CA ILE A 37 -1.96 -1.10 -4.27
C ILE A 37 -1.94 -1.32 -2.76
N THR A 38 -2.12 -0.28 -1.95
CA THR A 38 -2.12 -0.39 -0.48
C THR A 38 -3.30 -1.18 0.10
N ARG A 39 -4.32 -1.47 -0.72
CA ARG A 39 -5.47 -2.32 -0.38
C ARG A 39 -5.37 -3.73 -0.97
N SER A 40 -4.31 -4.03 -1.71
CA SER A 40 -4.08 -5.38 -2.22
C SER A 40 -3.67 -6.32 -1.09
N ASP A 41 -4.12 -7.58 -1.16
CA ASP A 41 -3.69 -8.63 -0.24
C ASP A 41 -2.17 -8.82 -0.22
N ILE A 42 -1.50 -8.59 -1.36
CA ILE A 42 -0.03 -8.65 -1.44
C ILE A 42 0.59 -7.58 -0.54
N TYR A 43 0.04 -6.36 -0.53
CA TYR A 43 0.54 -5.28 0.32
C TYR A 43 0.22 -5.53 1.80
N LEU A 44 -1.00 -5.96 2.12
CA LEU A 44 -1.41 -6.21 3.50
C LEU A 44 -0.68 -7.40 4.13
N SER A 45 -0.44 -8.49 3.38
CA SER A 45 0.34 -9.65 3.85
C SER A 45 1.81 -9.32 4.11
N SER A 46 2.26 -8.20 3.57
CA SER A 46 3.64 -7.75 3.64
C SER A 46 3.90 -6.75 4.79
N MET A 47 2.84 -6.24 5.42
CA MET A 47 2.90 -5.39 6.62
C MET A 47 3.14 -6.23 7.88
N VAL A 48 4.35 -6.79 7.99
CA VAL A 48 4.81 -7.59 9.14
C VAL A 48 5.63 -6.72 10.08
N ALA A 49 5.47 -6.90 11.40
CA ALA A 49 6.22 -6.12 12.39
C ALA A 49 7.74 -6.30 12.19
N GLY A 50 8.47 -5.19 12.18
CA GLY A 50 9.91 -5.18 11.94
C GLY A 50 10.34 -5.13 10.47
N ALA A 51 9.40 -5.22 9.51
CA ALA A 51 9.68 -5.00 8.10
C ALA A 51 10.13 -3.56 7.83
N ASP A 52 11.09 -3.38 6.93
CA ASP A 52 11.58 -2.07 6.53
C ASP A 52 10.61 -1.38 5.58
N ARG A 53 10.40 -0.08 5.80
CA ARG A 53 9.68 0.82 4.91
C ARG A 53 10.68 1.50 4.00
N PHE A 54 10.45 1.41 2.70
CA PHE A 54 11.33 2.01 1.71
C PHE A 54 10.70 3.26 1.10
N ASP A 55 11.51 4.29 0.86
CA ASP A 55 11.12 5.42 0.02
C ASP A 55 11.22 5.10 -1.48
N LEU A 56 10.93 6.09 -2.33
CA LEU A 56 11.06 5.97 -3.79
C LEU A 56 12.50 5.76 -4.27
N THR A 57 13.47 6.14 -3.46
CA THR A 57 14.90 5.98 -3.75
C THR A 57 15.44 4.63 -3.26
N GLY A 58 14.60 3.83 -2.59
CA GLY A 58 14.97 2.53 -2.05
C GLY A 58 15.68 2.59 -0.70
N HIS A 59 15.67 3.74 -0.02
CA HIS A 59 16.26 3.86 1.31
C HIS A 59 15.26 3.45 2.41
N PRO A 60 15.70 2.70 3.43
CA PRO A 60 14.87 2.37 4.57
C PRO A 60 14.61 3.63 5.42
N VAL A 61 13.36 4.04 5.52
CA VAL A 61 12.94 5.25 6.25
C VAL A 61 12.46 4.94 7.66
N SER A 62 11.76 3.81 7.84
CA SER A 62 11.29 3.37 9.15
C SER A 62 10.95 1.89 9.14
N LYS A 63 10.59 1.33 10.29
CA LYS A 63 10.10 -0.05 10.40
C LYS A 63 8.60 -0.07 10.66
N VAL A 64 7.93 -1.12 10.20
CA VAL A 64 6.53 -1.40 10.54
C VAL A 64 6.45 -1.74 12.02
N THR A 65 5.56 -1.05 12.75
CA THR A 65 5.34 -1.32 14.17
C THR A 65 4.34 -2.46 14.37
N PRO A 66 4.32 -3.12 15.54
CA PRO A 66 3.32 -4.15 15.85
C PRO A 66 1.87 -3.67 15.72
N ASP A 67 1.59 -2.41 16.07
CA ASP A 67 0.25 -1.81 15.92
C ASP A 67 -0.20 -1.74 14.46
N GLU A 68 0.74 -1.48 13.55
CA GLU A 68 0.47 -1.40 12.11
C GLU A 68 0.27 -2.79 11.49
N GLU A 69 0.99 -3.80 11.99
CA GLU A 69 0.75 -5.20 11.64
C GLU A 69 -0.65 -5.64 12.09
N GLN A 70 -1.04 -5.32 13.33
CA GLN A 70 -2.38 -5.64 13.83
C GLN A 70 -3.47 -4.95 12.99
N TYR A 71 -3.24 -3.69 12.59
CA TYR A 71 -4.13 -3.00 11.66
C TYR A 71 -4.25 -3.73 10.32
N ALA A 72 -3.13 -4.18 9.74
CA ALA A 72 -3.13 -4.91 8.47
C ALA A 72 -3.88 -6.25 8.57
N GLN A 73 -3.72 -6.99 9.67
CA GLN A 73 -4.43 -8.25 9.92
C GLN A 73 -5.94 -8.04 10.03
N LEU A 74 -6.39 -7.05 10.82
CA LEU A 74 -7.81 -6.71 10.93
C LEU A 74 -8.43 -6.33 9.57
N ARG A 75 -7.65 -5.67 8.71
CA ARG A 75 -8.06 -5.30 7.35
C ARG A 75 -8.19 -6.52 6.44
N MET A 76 -7.21 -7.43 6.44
CA MET A 76 -7.27 -8.67 5.66
C MET A 76 -8.47 -9.52 6.05
N GLU A 77 -8.74 -9.65 7.35
CA GLU A 77 -9.90 -10.40 7.84
C GLU A 77 -11.22 -9.80 7.36
N LYS A 78 -11.36 -8.46 7.38
CA LYS A 78 -12.54 -7.77 6.83
C LYS A 78 -12.69 -8.02 5.32
N GLN A 79 -11.58 -8.00 4.58
CA GLN A 79 -11.57 -8.22 3.13
C GLN A 79 -11.97 -9.65 2.78
N ARG A 80 -11.42 -10.64 3.49
CA ARG A 80 -11.81 -12.06 3.37
C ARG A 80 -13.29 -12.28 3.65
N ARG A 81 -13.83 -11.68 4.71
CA ARG A 81 -15.27 -11.76 5.01
C ARG A 81 -16.14 -11.17 3.91
N GLN A 82 -15.74 -10.03 3.32
CA GLN A 82 -16.46 -9.45 2.20
C GLN A 82 -16.41 -10.35 0.96
N GLN A 83 -15.26 -10.93 0.66
CA GLN A 83 -15.10 -11.82 -0.49
C GLN A 83 -15.88 -13.13 -0.32
N ALA A 84 -15.92 -13.70 0.89
CA ALA A 84 -16.72 -14.88 1.21
C ALA A 84 -18.24 -14.63 1.08
N ARG A 85 -18.71 -13.40 1.36
CA ARG A 85 -20.12 -13.02 1.14
C ARG A 85 -20.45 -12.96 -0.35
N ILE A 86 -19.64 -12.25 -1.12
CA ILE A 86 -19.80 -12.15 -2.59
C ILE A 86 -19.76 -13.53 -3.24
N GLN A 87 -18.87 -14.42 -2.78
CA GLN A 87 -18.78 -15.79 -3.30
C GLN A 87 -20.02 -16.64 -2.97
N ASN A 88 -20.65 -16.44 -1.80
CA ASN A 88 -21.89 -17.12 -1.43
C ASN A 88 -23.11 -16.53 -2.16
N ASP A 89 -23.11 -15.26 -2.51
CA ASP A 89 -24.22 -14.62 -3.26
C ASP A 89 -24.21 -14.96 -4.76
N ILE A 90 -23.10 -15.49 -5.28
CA ILE A 90 -22.92 -15.90 -6.69
C ILE A 90 -23.09 -17.43 -6.87
N ALA A 91 -23.03 -18.20 -5.80
CA ALA A 91 -23.19 -19.67 -5.79
C ALA A 91 -24.64 -20.08 -5.54
#